data_AF-P81713-F1
#
_entry.id   AF-P81713-F1
#
_cell.length_a   1.000
_cell.length_b   1.000
_cell.length_c   1.000
_cell.angle_alpha   90.00
_cell.angle_beta   90.00
_cell.angle_gamma   90.00
#
_symmetry.space_group_name_H-M   'P 1'
#
loop_
_entity.id
_entity.type
_entity.pdbx_description
1 polymer ?
#
loop_
_entity_poly.entity_id
_entity_poly.type
_entity_poly.pdbx_seq_one_letter_code
_entity_poly.pdbx_strand_id
1 'polypeptide(L)' 'EEAMPSAWPCCDECGTCTRMIPPRCTCMDVSPSGCHPACKNCVQTTLGGRDVFWCMLRIENFCKRRCTPAR' A
#
# COMPACT_ATOMS: atom_id res chain seq x y z
N GLU A 1 11.16 -8.11 16.31
CA GLU A 1 10.90 -7.09 15.27
C GLU A 1 10.51 -7.76 13.95
N GLU A 2 9.25 -7.64 13.51
CA GLU A 2 8.94 -7.83 12.09
C GLU A 2 9.64 -6.67 11.35
N ALA A 3 10.85 -6.94 10.89
CA ALA A 3 11.69 -5.99 10.16
C ALA A 3 10.88 -5.48 8.99
N MET A 4 10.40 -4.23 9.05
CA MET A 4 9.77 -3.55 7.93
C MET A 4 10.78 -3.63 6.77
N PRO A 5 10.56 -4.47 5.73
CA PRO A 5 11.55 -4.65 4.67
C PRO A 5 11.95 -3.27 4.16
N SER A 6 13.26 -3.01 4.15
CA SER A 6 13.87 -1.68 4.10
C SER A 6 13.61 -0.85 2.83
N ALA A 7 12.54 -1.12 2.07
CA ALA A 7 12.16 -0.39 0.87
C ALA A 7 10.66 -0.51 0.53
N TRP A 8 9.76 -0.72 1.49
CA TRP A 8 8.32 -0.67 1.17
C TRP A 8 7.91 0.73 0.69
N PRO A 9 7.11 0.81 -0.39
CA PRO A 9 6.69 2.09 -0.91
C PRO A 9 5.86 2.83 0.12
N CYS A 10 5.87 4.12 -0.07
CA CYS A 10 4.93 5.05 0.48
C CYS A 10 3.48 4.74 0.02
N CYS A 11 2.50 5.40 0.63
CA CYS A 11 1.07 5.27 0.31
C CYS A 11 0.42 6.65 0.32
N ASP A 12 -0.17 7.09 -0.80
CA ASP A 12 -0.94 8.34 -0.83
C ASP A 12 -2.39 8.15 -0.35
N GLU A 13 -3.06 7.06 -0.75
CA GLU A 13 -4.44 6.77 -0.35
C GLU A 13 -4.54 5.64 0.68
N CYS A 14 -4.88 5.99 1.93
CA CYS A 14 -5.03 5.02 3.00
C CYS A 14 -6.45 4.44 3.06
N GLY A 15 -6.54 3.11 3.09
CA GLY A 15 -7.78 2.39 3.34
C GLY A 15 -8.02 2.14 4.83
N THR A 16 -8.72 1.04 5.12
CA THR A 16 -9.05 0.67 6.51
C THR A 16 -7.82 0.16 7.25
N CYS A 17 -7.63 0.67 8.47
CA CYS A 17 -6.62 0.22 9.43
C CYS A 17 -7.22 -0.69 10.51
N THR A 18 -6.42 -1.63 11.03
CA THR A 18 -6.77 -2.38 12.24
C THR A 18 -6.67 -1.48 13.47
N ARG A 19 -7.47 -1.79 14.51
CA ARG A 19 -7.43 -1.09 15.82
C ARG A 19 -6.29 -1.57 16.74
N MET A 20 -5.32 -2.32 16.20
CA MET A 20 -4.15 -2.80 16.94
C MET A 20 -3.10 -1.68 17.05
N ILE A 21 -2.16 -1.82 17.98
CA ILE A 21 -1.01 -0.91 18.13
C ILE A 21 0.26 -1.74 17.93
N PRO A 22 1.02 -1.55 16.83
CA PRO A 22 0.80 -0.55 15.77
C PRO A 22 -0.36 -0.92 14.82
N PRO A 23 -1.02 0.09 14.21
CA PRO A 23 -2.12 -0.15 13.29
C PRO A 23 -1.59 -0.70 11.97
N ARG A 24 -2.23 -1.77 11.48
CA ARG A 24 -1.97 -2.35 10.16
C ARG A 24 -2.99 -1.79 9.18
N CYS A 25 -2.53 -1.00 8.23
CA CYS A 25 -3.38 -0.32 7.25
C CYS A 25 -3.21 -0.93 5.87
N THR A 26 -4.29 -0.90 5.09
CA THR A 26 -4.27 -1.25 3.66
C THR A 26 -4.02 0.03 2.87
N CYS A 27 -3.18 -0.01 1.84
CA CYS A 27 -3.08 1.11 0.92
C CYS A 27 -4.01 0.87 -0.27
N MET A 28 -4.80 1.89 -0.59
CA MET A 28 -5.69 1.91 -1.77
C MET A 28 -5.01 2.51 -2.99
N ASP A 29 -3.74 2.92 -2.85
CA ASP A 29 -2.95 3.40 -3.98
C ASP A 29 -2.85 2.33 -5.08
N VAL A 30 -3.13 2.76 -6.31
CA VAL A 30 -3.12 1.92 -7.50
C VAL A 30 -1.90 2.26 -8.35
N SER A 31 -1.07 1.26 -8.60
CA SER A 31 0.13 1.40 -9.43
C SER A 31 -0.12 0.80 -10.81
N PRO A 32 0.08 1.54 -11.92
CA PRO A 32 -0.04 0.99 -13.27
C PRO A 32 1.11 0.03 -13.62
N SER A 33 2.22 0.08 -12.88
CA SER A 33 3.43 -0.70 -13.14
C SER A 33 3.44 -2.09 -12.48
N GLY A 34 2.48 -2.39 -11.61
CA GLY A 34 2.49 -3.60 -10.76
C GLY A 34 2.50 -3.27 -9.27
N CYS A 35 2.29 -4.28 -8.43
CA CYS A 35 2.49 -4.13 -6.99
C CYS A 35 3.96 -4.30 -6.60
N HIS A 36 4.32 -3.75 -5.45
CA HIS A 36 5.61 -3.99 -4.83
C HIS A 36 5.82 -5.50 -4.56
N PRO A 37 7.02 -6.08 -4.78
CA PRO A 37 7.27 -7.52 -4.59
C PRO A 37 6.98 -8.03 -3.18
N ALA A 38 7.09 -7.15 -2.19
CA ALA A 38 6.76 -7.53 -0.83
C ALA A 38 5.24 -7.60 -0.59
N CYS A 39 4.41 -7.01 -1.47
CA CYS A 39 2.96 -7.09 -1.43
C CYS A 39 2.50 -8.53 -1.68
N LYS A 40 2.21 -9.25 -0.60
CA LYS A 40 1.71 -10.64 -0.65
C LYS A 40 0.29 -10.76 -1.24
N ASN A 41 -0.43 -9.65 -1.36
CA ASN A 41 -1.78 -9.62 -1.88
C ASN A 41 -1.92 -8.51 -2.92
N CYS A 42 -1.27 -8.72 -4.07
CA CYS A 42 -1.40 -7.85 -5.22
C CYS A 42 -2.66 -8.23 -5.99
N VAL A 43 -3.55 -7.28 -6.19
CA VAL A 43 -4.73 -7.50 -7.01
C VAL A 43 -4.62 -6.59 -8.24
N GLN A 44 -4.94 -7.14 -9.41
CA GLN A 44 -5.01 -6.39 -10.66
C GLN A 44 -6.46 -6.03 -10.91
N THR A 45 -6.72 -4.77 -11.24
CA THR A 45 -8.05 -4.28 -11.62
C THR A 45 -7.92 -3.38 -12.83
N THR A 46 -8.90 -3.41 -13.73
CA THR A 46 -8.89 -2.56 -14.92
C THR A 46 -9.69 -1.30 -14.62
N LEU A 47 -9.00 -0.17 -14.43
CA LEU A 47 -9.62 1.12 -14.15
C LEU A 47 -9.50 2.02 -15.38
N GLY A 48 -10.64 2.43 -15.96
CA GLY A 48 -10.66 3.30 -17.14
C GLY A 48 -10.01 2.70 -18.39
N GLY A 49 -10.05 1.36 -18.54
CA GLY A 49 -9.43 0.66 -19.68
C GLY A 49 -7.92 0.44 -19.53
N ARG A 50 -7.34 0.68 -18.35
CA ARG A 50 -5.93 0.41 -18.05
C ARG A 50 -5.84 -0.54 -16.85
N ASP A 51 -4.93 -1.49 -16.92
CA ASP A 51 -4.65 -2.36 -15.79
C ASP A 51 -3.87 -1.60 -14.73
N VAL A 52 -4.43 -1.58 -13.52
CA VAL A 52 -3.82 -1.01 -12.34
C VAL A 52 -3.75 -2.05 -11.24
N PHE A 53 -2.73 -1.94 -10.40
CA PHE A 53 -2.42 -2.92 -9.39
C PHE A 53 -2.49 -2.26 -8.01
N TRP A 54 -3.41 -2.73 -7.17
CA TRP A 54 -3.54 -2.30 -5.78
C TRP A 54 -2.97 -3.35 -4.82
N CYS A 55 -2.33 -2.89 -3.76
CA CYS A 55 -1.82 -3.78 -2.72
C CYS A 55 -2.81 -3.90 -1.55
N MET A 56 -3.53 -5.03 -1.50
CA MET A 56 -4.51 -5.31 -0.44
C MET A 56 -3.87 -5.81 0.86
N LEU A 57 -2.54 -5.85 0.96
CA LEU A 57 -1.86 -6.30 2.18
C LEU A 57 -1.94 -5.22 3.27
N ARG A 58 -2.33 -5.63 4.48
CA ARG A 58 -2.31 -4.77 5.67
C ARG A 58 -0.92 -4.70 6.29
N ILE A 59 -0.29 -3.55 6.21
CA ILE A 59 1.08 -3.30 6.64
C ILE A 59 1.08 -2.30 7.81
N GLU A 60 1.93 -2.54 8.81
CA GLU A 60 2.07 -1.68 9.98
C GLU A 60 2.59 -0.30 9.58
N ASN A 61 1.94 0.76 10.07
CA ASN A 61 2.34 2.16 9.80
C ASN A 61 2.42 2.55 8.31
N PHE A 62 1.82 1.78 7.40
CA PHE A 62 1.94 1.98 5.95
C PHE A 62 1.49 3.39 5.51
N CYS A 63 0.38 3.87 6.06
CA CYS A 63 -0.18 5.17 5.74
C CYS A 63 0.51 6.36 6.42
N LYS A 64 1.52 6.12 7.27
CA LYS A 64 2.31 7.23 7.84
C LYS A 64 3.29 7.82 6.83
N ARG A 65 3.62 7.09 5.76
CA ARG A 65 4.61 7.51 4.75
C ARG A 65 3.90 7.76 3.42
N ARG A 66 3.67 9.03 3.07
CA ARG A 66 3.08 9.43 1.78
C ARG A 66 4.08 9.39 0.63
N CYS A 67 3.59 9.10 -0.58
CA CYS A 67 4.44 9.06 -1.78
C CYS A 67 4.65 10.44 -2.34
N THR A 68 3.57 11.20 -2.42
CA THR A 68 3.62 12.59 -2.81
C THR A 68 3.86 13.45 -1.56
N PRO A 69 5.01 14.14 -1.42
CA PRO A 69 5.17 15.14 -0.36
C PRO A 69 4.05 16.17 -0.52
N ALA A 70 3.35 16.53 0.56
CA ALA A 70 2.49 17.70 0.54
C ALA A 70 3.37 18.90 0.18
N ARG A 71 3.08 19.55 -0.94
CA ARG A 71 3.77 20.76 -1.38
C ARG A 71 3.61 21.87 -0.36
#